data_AF-A0A0E4HBR6-F1
#
_entry.id   AF-A0A0E4HBR6-F1
#
_cell.length_a   1.000
_cell.length_b   1.000
_cell.length_c   1.000
_cell.angle_alpha   90.00
_cell.angle_beta   90.00
_cell.angle_gamma   90.00
#
_symmetry.space_group_name_H-M   'P 1'
#
loop_
_entity.id
_entity.type
_entity.pdbx_description
1 polymer ?
#
loop_
_entity_poly.entity_id
_entity_poly.type
_entity_poly.pdbx_seq_one_letter_code
_entity_poly.pdbx_strand_id
1 'polypeptide(L)' 'MKILLIYAMLAILGLSMVISLDWLTGTPFSQSFNFLTKIFITTTYQELLVIITFLFLPVIQVAVETGKKKKKKHGH' A
#
# COMPACT_ATOMS: atom_id res chain seq x y z
N MET A 1 -11.50 13.29 5.25
CA MET A 1 -10.69 14.03 4.25
C MET A 1 -9.25 14.19 4.71
N LYS A 2 -8.97 14.61 5.96
CA LYS A 2 -7.59 14.74 6.49
C LYS A 2 -6.82 13.40 6.53
N ILE A 3 -7.44 12.32 7.00
CA ILE A 3 -6.78 10.99 7.09
C ILE A 3 -6.38 10.44 5.72
N LEU A 4 -7.25 10.60 4.70
CA LEU A 4 -6.98 10.16 3.33
C LEU A 4 -5.81 10.94 2.72
N LEU A 5 -5.73 12.23 3.04
CA LEU A 5 -4.65 13.11 2.61
C LEU A 5 -3.32 12.72 3.28
N ILE A 6 -3.35 12.34 4.57
CA ILE A 6 -2.20 11.80 5.29
C ILE A 6 -1.71 10.49 4.65
N TYR A 7 -2.60 9.57 4.30
CA TYR A 7 -2.23 8.33 3.62
C TYR A 7 -1.66 8.57 2.21
N ALA A 8 -2.24 9.49 1.44
CA ALA A 8 -1.71 9.88 0.14
C ALA A 8 -0.32 10.53 0.26
N MET A 9 -0.14 11.40 1.26
CA MET A 9 1.14 12.05 1.55
C MET A 9 2.20 11.05 2.01
N LEU A 10 1.84 10.05 2.83
CA LEU A 10 2.69 8.92 3.21
C LEU A 10 3.08 8.08 2.00
N ALA A 11 2.15 7.81 1.08
CA ALA A 11 2.43 7.06 -0.15
C ALA A 11 3.42 7.83 -1.03
N ILE A 12 3.25 9.14 -1.19
CA ILE A 12 4.18 10.00 -1.95
C ILE A 12 5.56 10.02 -1.29
N LEU A 13 5.62 10.15 0.03
CA LEU A 13 6.86 10.10 0.80
C LEU A 13 7.59 8.76 0.61
N GLY A 14 6.88 7.65 0.75
CA GLY A 14 7.43 6.32 0.52
C GLY A 14 7.93 6.16 -0.92
N LEU A 15 7.17 6.63 -1.89
CA LEU A 15 7.55 6.55 -3.31
C LEU A 15 8.78 7.42 -3.62
N SER A 16 8.87 8.62 -3.04
CA SER A 16 10.06 9.47 -3.14
C SER A 16 11.29 8.82 -2.50
N MET A 17 11.13 8.15 -1.36
CA MET A 17 12.23 7.47 -0.67
C MET A 17 12.77 6.32 -1.53
N VAL A 18 11.88 5.56 -2.18
CA VAL A 18 12.29 4.48 -3.08
C VAL A 18 12.99 5.02 -4.33
N ILE A 19 12.50 6.11 -4.93
CA ILE A 19 13.19 6.78 -6.06
C ILE A 19 14.56 7.32 -5.64
N SER A 20 14.66 7.93 -4.45
CA SER A 20 15.93 8.44 -3.93
C SER A 20 16.93 7.32 -3.68
N LEU A 21 16.47 6.17 -3.18
CA LEU A 21 17.32 4.98 -3.01
C LEU A 21 17.80 4.46 -4.37
N ASP A 22 16.89 4.30 -5.34
CA ASP A 22 17.23 3.88 -6.71
C ASP A 22 18.32 4.78 -7.33
N TRP A 23 18.21 6.10 -7.13
CA TRP A 23 19.20 7.05 -7.62
C TRP A 23 20.53 7.03 -6.85
N LEU A 24 20.48 6.83 -5.52
CA LEU A 24 21.66 6.86 -4.65
C LEU A 24 22.50 5.57 -4.74
N THR A 25 21.86 4.40 -4.80
CA THR A 25 22.56 3.11 -4.83
C THR A 25 22.82 2.62 -6.25
N GLY A 26 22.21 3.24 -7.27
CA GLY A 26 22.30 2.80 -8.67
C GLY A 26 21.77 1.38 -8.90
N THR A 27 21.13 0.80 -7.87
CA THR A 27 20.50 -0.51 -7.92
C THR A 27 19.12 -0.32 -8.52
N PRO A 28 18.83 -0.90 -9.70
CA PRO A 28 17.55 -0.71 -10.34
C PRO A 28 16.43 -1.13 -9.39
N PHE A 29 15.31 -0.42 -9.42
CA PHE A 29 14.09 -0.68 -8.65
C PHE A 29 13.69 -2.17 -8.60
N SER A 30 13.96 -2.92 -9.68
CA SER A 30 13.76 -4.38 -9.77
C SER A 30 14.61 -5.19 -8.77
N GLN A 31 15.80 -4.72 -8.41
CA GLN A 31 16.68 -5.33 -7.42
C GLN A 31 16.18 -5.11 -5.98
N SER A 32 15.59 -3.94 -5.70
CA SER A 32 14.87 -3.68 -4.44
C SER A 32 13.65 -4.58 -4.27
N PHE A 33 12.95 -4.89 -5.38
CA PHE A 33 11.91 -5.92 -5.39
C PHE A 33 12.46 -7.31 -5.13
N ASN A 34 13.67 -7.64 -5.59
CA ASN A 34 14.31 -8.94 -5.34
C ASN A 34 14.51 -9.23 -3.84
N PHE A 35 14.75 -8.20 -3.01
CA PHE A 35 14.77 -8.34 -1.54
C PHE A 35 13.41 -8.73 -0.98
N LEU A 36 12.35 -8.03 -1.41
CA LEU A 36 10.97 -8.38 -1.06
C LEU A 36 10.65 -9.81 -1.54
N THR A 37 10.96 -10.15 -2.78
CA THR A 37 10.75 -11.49 -3.34
C THR A 37 11.50 -12.54 -2.52
N LYS A 38 12.73 -12.29 -2.09
CA LYS A 38 13.48 -13.22 -1.21
C LYS A 38 12.76 -13.51 0.11
N ILE A 39 12.12 -12.51 0.71
CA ILE A 39 11.30 -12.70 1.92
C ILE A 39 10.07 -13.56 1.60
N PHE A 40 9.53 -13.45 0.38
CA PHE A 40 8.39 -14.25 -0.08
C PHE A 40 8.76 -15.66 -0.60
N ILE A 41 10.04 -15.99 -0.84
CA ILE A 41 10.46 -17.34 -1.27
C ILE A 41 10.16 -18.39 -0.17
N THR A 42 10.24 -17.99 1.10
CA THR A 42 9.91 -18.87 2.23
C THR A 42 8.43 -18.87 2.58
N THR A 43 7.63 -18.02 1.92
CA THR A 43 6.19 -17.88 2.16
C THR A 43 5.44 -18.81 1.23
N THR A 44 4.67 -19.73 1.78
CA THR A 44 3.82 -20.63 0.99
C THR A 44 2.70 -19.83 0.29
N TYR A 45 2.14 -20.37 -0.80
CA TYR A 45 1.08 -19.70 -1.55
C TYR A 45 -0.16 -19.38 -0.69
N GLN A 46 -0.46 -20.23 0.29
CA GLN A 46 -1.57 -20.01 1.24
C GLN A 46 -1.28 -18.82 2.17
N GLU A 47 -0.08 -18.74 2.72
CA GLU A 47 0.34 -17.62 3.59
C GLU A 47 0.38 -16.30 2.81
N LEU A 48 0.80 -16.33 1.55
CA LEU A 48 0.79 -15.17 0.66
C LEU A 48 -0.62 -14.60 0.49
N LEU A 49 -1.62 -15.45 0.23
CA LEU A 49 -3.02 -15.02 0.08
C LEU A 49 -3.57 -14.41 1.39
N VAL A 50 -3.21 -14.98 2.54
CA VAL A 50 -3.61 -14.46 3.86
C VAL A 50 -2.97 -13.09 4.10
N ILE A 51 -1.66 -12.94 3.86
CA ILE A 51 -0.94 -11.67 4.02
C ILE A 51 -1.53 -10.60 3.13
N ILE A 52 -1.78 -10.89 1.84
CA ILE A 52 -2.41 -9.95 0.91
C ILE A 52 -3.79 -9.52 1.43
N THR A 53 -4.61 -10.47 1.87
CA THR A 53 -5.96 -10.17 2.39
C THR A 53 -5.90 -9.26 3.62
N PHE A 54 -4.99 -9.54 4.56
CA PHE A 54 -4.79 -8.71 5.76
C PHE A 54 -4.21 -7.34 5.44
N LEU A 55 -3.32 -7.24 4.44
CA LEU A 55 -2.74 -5.97 4.00
C LEU A 55 -3.80 -5.04 3.39
N PHE A 56 -4.74 -5.60 2.63
CA PHE A 56 -5.81 -4.83 1.98
C PHE A 56 -7.04 -4.58 2.87
N LEU A 57 -7.24 -5.34 3.94
CA LEU A 57 -8.34 -5.16 4.90
C LEU A 57 -8.54 -3.71 5.38
N PRO A 58 -7.51 -2.98 5.88
CA PRO A 58 -7.68 -1.59 6.31
C PRO A 58 -8.06 -0.66 5.16
N VAL A 59 -7.58 -0.92 3.95
CA VAL A 59 -7.93 -0.14 2.75
C VAL A 59 -9.40 -0.33 2.39
N ILE A 60 -9.89 -1.57 2.45
CA ILE A 60 -11.29 -1.92 2.19
C ILE A 60 -12.20 -1.23 3.23
N GLN A 61 -11.82 -1.24 4.50
CA GLN A 61 -12.58 -0.56 5.57
C GLN A 61 -12.71 0.95 5.31
N VAL A 62 -11.61 1.61 4.95
CA VAL A 62 -11.60 3.04 4.60
C VAL A 62 -12.45 3.32 3.35
N ALA A 63 -12.40 2.46 2.34
CA ALA A 63 -13.18 2.59 1.12
C ALA A 63 -14.69 2.45 1.39
N VAL A 64 -15.09 1.44 2.17
CA VAL A 64 -16.49 1.19 2.57
C VAL A 64 -17.04 2.35 3.39
N GLU A 65 -16.26 2.85 4.36
CA GLU A 65 -16.70 3.96 5.21
C GLU A 65 -16.86 5.28 4.42
N THR A 66 -15.96 5.52 3.46
CA THR A 66 -16.05 6.68 2.55
C THR A 66 -17.25 6.57 1.60
N GLY A 67 -17.53 5.38 1.07
CA GLY A 67 -18.69 5.12 0.23
C GLY A 67 -20.02 5.31 0.98
N LYS A 68 -20.11 4.85 2.23
CA LYS A 68 -21.28 5.06 3.09
C LYS A 68 -21.53 6.55 3.40
N LYS A 69 -20.47 7.34 3.65
CA LYS A 69 -20.60 8.79 3.91
C LYS A 69 -21.08 9.57 2.68
N LYS A 70 -20.70 9.15 1.45
CA LYS A 70 -21.24 9.76 0.22
C LYS A 70 -22.73 9.47 0.01
N LYS A 71 -23.20 8.25 0.30
CA LYS A 71 -24.64 7.90 0.18
C LYS A 71 -25.53 8.68 1.17
N LYS A 72 -25.04 8.96 2.39
CA LYS A 72 -25.81 9.71 3.40
C LYS A 72 -25.97 11.20 3.10
N LYS A 73 -25.12 11.79 2.25
CA LYS A 73 -25.11 13.23 1.91
C LYS A 73 -25.92 13.57 0.64
N HIS A 74 -26.51 12.57 -0.03
CA HIS A 74 -27.32 12.73 -1.24
C HIS A 74 -28.80 12.37 -1.04
N GLY A 75 -29.20 12.10 0.20
CA GLY A 75 -30.58 11.75 0.57
C GLY A 75 -31.17 12.70 1.60
N HIS A 76 -30.84 14.00 1.53
CA HIS A 76 -31.43 15.03 2.39
C HIS A 76 -31.74 16.29 1.61
#